data_AF-A0AAQ0VGA4-F1
#
_entry.id   AF-A0AAQ0VGA4-F1
#
_cell.length_a   1.000
_cell.length_b   1.000
_cell.length_c   1.000
_cell.angle_alpha   90.00
_cell.angle_beta   90.00
_cell.angle_gamma   90.00
#
_symmetry.space_group_name_H-M   'P 1'
#
loop_
_entity.id
_entity.type
_entity.pdbx_description
1 polymer ?
#
loop_
_entity_poly.entity_id
_entity_poly.type
_entity_poly.pdbx_seq_one_letter_code
_entity_poly.pdbx_strand_id
1 'polypeptide(L)'
;MKKYFTIIMFFISSLILYSQNLFAKDQCKIDQQVKLNIFKKNDYKFYNYICESSEDSYLKGYFGDQEKKIFVGDYSDFAAKESPKLLAVGIYKSTKRKPPILITINSAYYCCTPQIEGKVYQVKLYQISENKILNLKNITNILGSNAEGFEGIAEGKVYYKYKTISEIKKWLDKNY
;
A
#
# COMPACT_ATOMS: atom_id res chain seq x y z
N MET A 1 -53.98 -23.50 7.16
CA MET A 1 -52.54 -23.30 7.50
C MET A 1 -51.60 -23.14 6.29
N LYS A 2 -52.04 -23.23 5.02
CA LYS A 2 -51.13 -23.07 3.87
C LYS A 2 -50.92 -21.61 3.39
N LYS A 3 -51.85 -20.68 3.65
CA LYS A 3 -51.75 -19.29 3.14
C LYS A 3 -50.76 -18.39 3.88
N TYR A 4 -50.55 -18.60 5.19
CA TYR A 4 -49.59 -17.81 5.97
C TYR A 4 -48.13 -18.20 5.70
N PHE A 5 -47.90 -19.46 5.32
CA PHE A 5 -46.55 -19.96 5.00
C PHE A 5 -45.99 -19.32 3.72
N THR A 6 -46.84 -19.06 2.71
CA THR A 6 -46.43 -18.46 1.44
C THR A 6 -46.09 -16.97 1.57
N ILE A 7 -46.78 -16.24 2.46
CA ILE A 7 -46.55 -14.81 2.68
C ILE A 7 -45.25 -14.59 3.48
N ILE A 8 -44.97 -15.44 4.46
CA ILE A 8 -43.73 -15.37 5.26
C ILE A 8 -42.51 -15.67 4.38
N MET A 9 -42.60 -16.63 3.45
CA MET A 9 -41.48 -16.96 2.57
C MET A 9 -41.13 -15.84 1.57
N PHE A 10 -42.12 -15.04 1.15
CA PHE A 10 -41.92 -13.91 0.24
C PHE A 10 -41.27 -12.69 0.92
N PHE A 11 -41.51 -12.49 2.22
CA PHE A 11 -40.84 -11.45 3.00
C PHE A 11 -39.38 -11.80 3.33
N ILE A 12 -39.07 -13.08 3.54
CA ILE A 12 -37.69 -13.52 3.79
C ILE A 12 -36.86 -13.43 2.50
N SER A 13 -37.42 -13.76 1.33
CA SER A 13 -36.70 -13.64 0.06
C SER A 13 -36.44 -12.19 -0.35
N SER A 14 -37.36 -11.25 -0.06
CA SER A 14 -37.15 -9.83 -0.34
C SER A 14 -36.12 -9.18 0.59
N LEU A 15 -36.00 -9.62 1.84
CA LEU A 15 -34.93 -9.20 2.76
C LEU A 15 -33.55 -9.74 2.35
N ILE A 16 -33.48 -10.96 1.81
CA ILE A 16 -32.22 -11.53 1.30
C ILE A 16 -31.77 -10.82 0.01
N LEU A 17 -32.70 -10.41 -0.85
CA LEU A 17 -32.39 -9.64 -2.07
C LEU A 17 -31.97 -8.18 -1.77
N TYR A 18 -32.43 -7.58 -0.67
CA TYR A 18 -32.04 -6.22 -0.29
C TYR A 18 -30.69 -6.12 0.42
N SER A 19 -30.18 -7.23 0.98
CA SER A 19 -28.89 -7.25 1.70
C SER A 19 -27.66 -7.34 0.80
N GLN A 20 -27.81 -7.53 -0.52
CA GLN A 20 -26.67 -7.66 -1.43
C GLN A 20 -26.07 -6.32 -1.91
N ASN A 21 -26.62 -5.18 -1.49
CA ASN A 21 -26.14 -3.85 -1.91
C ASN A 21 -25.51 -3.01 -0.78
N LEU A 22 -25.15 -3.62 0.36
CA LEU A 22 -24.61 -2.90 1.51
C LEU A 22 -23.07 -2.79 1.58
N PHE A 23 -22.37 -3.20 0.52
CA PHE A 23 -20.98 -2.81 0.31
C PHE A 23 -20.82 -2.43 -1.15
N ALA A 24 -20.70 -1.13 -1.45
CA ALA A 24 -20.03 -0.71 -2.67
C ALA A 24 -18.67 -1.41 -2.68
N LYS A 25 -18.52 -2.47 -3.49
CA LYS A 25 -17.23 -3.14 -3.65
C LYS A 25 -16.27 -2.08 -4.16
N ASP A 26 -15.24 -1.77 -3.38
CA ASP A 26 -14.10 -0.98 -3.85
C ASP A 26 -13.72 -1.48 -5.26
N GLN A 27 -13.84 -0.62 -6.26
CA GLN A 27 -13.49 -0.99 -7.63
C GLN A 27 -11.97 -0.95 -7.78
N CYS A 28 -11.30 -1.97 -7.26
CA CYS A 28 -9.85 -2.08 -7.31
C CYS A 28 -9.40 -2.70 -8.64
N LYS A 29 -8.46 -2.05 -9.32
CA LYS A 29 -7.81 -2.56 -10.54
C LYS A 29 -6.31 -2.70 -10.28
N ILE A 30 -5.69 -3.70 -10.90
CA ILE A 30 -4.23 -3.84 -10.84
C ILE A 30 -3.62 -2.67 -11.60
N ASP A 31 -2.83 -1.86 -10.90
CA ASP A 31 -2.09 -0.73 -11.45
C ASP A 31 -0.68 -1.16 -11.84
N GLN A 32 0.04 -1.82 -10.92
CA GLN A 32 1.43 -2.22 -11.14
C GLN A 32 1.73 -3.61 -10.56
N GLN A 33 2.60 -4.37 -11.23
CA GLN A 33 3.21 -5.59 -10.68
C GLN A 33 4.73 -5.49 -10.74
N VAL A 34 5.39 -5.69 -9.60
CA VAL A 34 6.86 -5.62 -9.48
C VAL A 34 7.39 -7.00 -9.10
N LYS A 35 8.28 -7.56 -9.93
CA LYS A 35 8.98 -8.82 -9.60
C LYS A 35 10.06 -8.55 -8.55
N LEU A 36 10.14 -9.39 -7.54
CA LEU A 36 11.07 -9.27 -6.42
C LEU A 36 11.98 -10.50 -6.35
N ASN A 37 13.17 -10.31 -5.79
CA ASN A 37 14.19 -11.35 -5.65
C ASN A 37 14.56 -11.51 -4.17
N ILE A 38 13.86 -12.36 -3.43
CA ILE A 38 14.01 -12.46 -1.96
C ILE A 38 14.93 -13.60 -1.56
N PHE A 39 14.62 -14.82 -1.96
CA PHE A 39 15.45 -16.01 -1.75
C PHE A 39 16.00 -16.52 -3.08
N LYS A 40 15.22 -16.43 -4.15
CA LYS A 40 15.61 -16.80 -5.53
C LYS A 40 15.23 -15.67 -6.50
N LYS A 41 15.54 -15.86 -7.78
CA LYS A 41 15.19 -14.89 -8.83
C LYS A 41 13.69 -14.96 -9.14
N ASN A 42 13.01 -13.82 -9.08
CA ASN A 42 11.59 -13.63 -9.37
C ASN A 42 10.66 -14.57 -8.57
N ASP A 43 11.03 -14.87 -7.33
CA ASP A 43 10.29 -15.78 -6.46
C ASP A 43 9.02 -15.16 -5.89
N TYR A 44 8.99 -13.83 -5.74
CA TYR A 44 7.81 -13.11 -5.27
C TYR A 44 7.48 -11.91 -6.16
N LYS A 45 6.26 -11.41 -6.00
CA LYS A 45 5.78 -10.19 -6.64
C LYS A 45 5.16 -9.25 -5.61
N PHE A 46 5.26 -7.97 -5.90
CA PHE A 46 4.41 -6.96 -5.30
C PHE A 46 3.31 -6.61 -6.28
N TYR A 47 2.06 -6.62 -5.81
CA TYR A 47 0.88 -6.26 -6.57
C TYR A 47 0.33 -4.95 -6.00
N ASN A 48 0.39 -3.89 -6.80
CA ASN A 48 -0.23 -2.62 -6.51
C ASN A 48 -1.60 -2.58 -7.17
N TYR A 49 -2.62 -2.27 -6.39
CA TYR A 49 -3.95 -1.99 -6.89
C TYR A 49 -4.26 -0.53 -6.66
N ILE A 50 -4.86 0.13 -7.65
CA ILE A 50 -5.55 1.40 -7.45
C ILE A 50 -7.03 1.10 -7.26
N CYS A 51 -7.61 1.65 -6.20
CA CYS A 51 -9.00 1.49 -5.82
C CYS A 51 -9.67 2.86 -5.83
N GLU A 52 -10.93 2.90 -6.28
CA GLU A 52 -11.76 4.11 -6.25
C GLU A 52 -12.67 4.06 -5.02
N SER A 53 -12.77 5.18 -4.29
CA SER A 53 -13.73 5.38 -3.20
C SER A 53 -14.61 6.61 -3.48
N SER A 54 -15.52 6.93 -2.56
CA SER A 54 -16.35 8.15 -2.65
C SER A 54 -15.56 9.45 -2.46
N GLU A 55 -14.40 9.40 -1.80
CA GLU A 55 -13.56 10.57 -1.52
C GLU A 55 -12.53 10.78 -2.63
N ASP A 56 -11.67 9.78 -2.85
CA ASP A 56 -10.73 9.72 -3.98
C ASP A 56 -10.22 8.27 -4.19
N SER A 57 -9.34 8.12 -5.17
CA SER A 57 -8.48 6.98 -5.40
C SER A 57 -7.44 6.74 -4.29
N TYR A 58 -7.16 5.48 -4.03
CA TYR A 58 -6.14 5.05 -3.07
C TYR A 58 -5.47 3.75 -3.51
N LEU A 59 -4.32 3.42 -2.92
CA LEU A 59 -3.54 2.24 -3.26
C LEU A 59 -3.76 1.12 -2.25
N LYS A 60 -3.83 -0.13 -2.72
CA LYS A 60 -3.69 -1.36 -1.91
C LYS A 60 -2.50 -2.17 -2.39
N GLY A 61 -1.56 -2.40 -1.48
CA GLY A 61 -0.37 -3.22 -1.71
C GLY A 61 -0.54 -4.66 -1.23
N TYR A 62 -0.21 -5.62 -2.07
CA TYR A 62 -0.10 -7.03 -1.70
C TYR A 62 1.26 -7.58 -2.07
N PHE A 63 1.77 -8.47 -1.24
CA PHE A 63 3.06 -9.12 -1.43
C PHE A 63 2.89 -10.63 -1.37
N GLY A 64 3.46 -11.35 -2.31
CA GLY A 64 3.37 -12.81 -2.34
C GLY A 64 3.63 -13.38 -3.72
N ASP A 65 3.28 -14.64 -3.89
CA ASP A 65 3.32 -15.34 -5.16
C ASP A 65 1.93 -15.38 -5.81
N GLN A 66 1.74 -16.24 -6.82
CA GLN A 66 0.45 -16.39 -7.49
C GLN A 66 -0.60 -17.10 -6.63
N GLU A 67 -0.19 -17.93 -5.67
CA GLU A 67 -1.07 -18.74 -4.84
C GLU A 67 -1.47 -18.02 -3.56
N LYS A 68 -0.54 -17.31 -2.94
CA LYS A 68 -0.74 -16.62 -1.65
C LYS A 68 -0.26 -15.18 -1.74
N LYS A 69 -1.19 -14.26 -1.49
CA LYS A 69 -0.96 -12.82 -1.37
C LYS A 69 -1.23 -12.38 0.07
N ILE A 70 -0.28 -11.67 0.65
CA ILE A 70 -0.38 -11.06 1.97
C ILE A 70 -0.63 -9.58 1.79
N PHE A 71 -1.60 -9.05 2.53
CA PHE A 71 -1.85 -7.61 2.55
C PHE A 71 -0.67 -6.88 3.21
N VAL A 72 -0.13 -5.87 2.53
CA VAL A 72 0.99 -5.06 3.02
C VAL A 72 0.48 -3.80 3.70
N GLY A 73 -0.55 -3.19 3.11
CA GLY A 73 -1.11 -1.94 3.57
C GLY A 73 -1.75 -1.17 2.42
N ASP A 74 -2.44 -0.12 2.80
CA ASP A 74 -2.99 0.89 1.91
C ASP A 74 -2.20 2.20 1.98
N TYR A 75 -2.42 3.07 1.00
CA TYR A 75 -1.94 4.44 0.98
C TYR A 75 -2.95 5.33 0.27
N SER A 76 -3.40 6.36 0.96
CA SER A 76 -4.26 7.42 0.45
C SER A 76 -3.67 8.77 0.83
N ASP A 77 -3.95 9.76 -0.02
CA ASP A 77 -3.70 11.15 0.29
C ASP A 77 -4.76 12.00 -0.43
N PHE A 78 -5.92 12.14 0.22
CA PHE A 78 -7.10 12.78 -0.37
C PHE A 78 -6.97 14.31 -0.48
N ALA A 79 -5.93 14.89 0.13
CA ALA A 79 -5.61 16.31 -0.01
C ALA A 79 -4.74 16.58 -1.24
N ALA A 80 -4.16 15.53 -1.84
CA ALA A 80 -3.32 15.65 -3.02
C ALA A 80 -4.14 16.04 -4.26
N LYS A 81 -3.47 16.69 -5.21
CA LYS A 81 -4.08 17.10 -6.48
C LYS A 81 -4.27 15.92 -7.44
N GLU A 82 -3.35 14.96 -7.38
CA GLU A 82 -3.35 13.77 -8.22
C GLU A 82 -3.52 12.52 -7.39
N SER A 83 -4.06 11.47 -8.03
CA SER A 83 -4.12 10.13 -7.47
C SER A 83 -2.76 9.66 -6.94
N PRO A 84 -2.74 8.96 -5.79
CA PRO A 84 -1.52 8.44 -5.21
C PRO A 84 -0.83 7.44 -6.15
N LYS A 85 0.50 7.41 -6.12
CA LYS A 85 1.34 6.57 -6.98
C LYS A 85 2.30 5.71 -6.16
N LEU A 86 2.45 4.45 -6.55
CA LEU A 86 3.56 3.61 -6.09
C LEU A 86 4.81 3.99 -6.89
N LEU A 87 5.76 4.66 -6.25
CA LEU A 87 6.99 5.08 -6.92
C LEU A 87 7.99 3.94 -7.06
N ALA A 88 8.18 3.17 -6.00
CA ALA A 88 9.16 2.09 -6.01
C ALA A 88 8.87 1.01 -4.98
N VAL A 89 9.27 -0.21 -5.32
CA VAL A 89 9.32 -1.35 -4.40
C VAL A 89 10.69 -1.99 -4.52
N GLY A 90 11.27 -2.39 -3.39
CA GLY A 90 12.57 -3.03 -3.37
C GLY A 90 12.76 -3.97 -2.20
N ILE A 91 13.73 -4.86 -2.34
CA ILE A 91 14.19 -5.73 -1.26
C ILE A 91 15.55 -5.26 -0.79
N TYR A 92 15.69 -5.07 0.52
CA TYR A 92 16.97 -4.93 1.19
C TYR A 92 17.34 -6.25 1.85
N LYS A 93 18.57 -6.70 1.60
CA LYS A 93 19.18 -7.86 2.25
C LYS A 93 20.42 -7.35 2.95
N SER A 94 20.44 -7.47 4.27
CA SER A 94 21.62 -7.11 5.04
C SER A 94 22.75 -8.10 4.75
N THR A 95 23.99 -7.63 4.83
CA THR A 95 25.17 -8.51 4.89
C THR A 95 25.26 -9.25 6.23
N LYS A 96 24.60 -8.73 7.27
CA LYS A 96 24.44 -9.41 8.57
C LYS A 96 23.34 -10.46 8.48
N ARG A 97 23.32 -11.43 9.41
CA ARG A 97 22.26 -12.45 9.55
C ARG A 97 20.94 -11.83 10.04
N LYS A 98 20.34 -10.96 9.23
CA LYS A 98 19.04 -10.33 9.47
C LYS A 98 18.05 -10.73 8.38
N PRO A 99 16.75 -10.84 8.71
CA PRO A 99 15.75 -11.15 7.70
C PRO A 99 15.66 -10.04 6.62
N PRO A 100 15.31 -10.39 5.36
CA PRO A 100 15.11 -9.41 4.31
C PRO A 100 14.04 -8.37 4.66
N ILE A 101 14.14 -7.17 4.12
CA ILE A 101 13.18 -6.08 4.31
C ILE A 101 12.56 -5.72 2.95
N LEU A 102 11.23 -5.74 2.89
CA LEU A 102 10.44 -5.13 1.82
C LEU A 102 10.37 -3.61 2.08
N ILE A 103 10.71 -2.85 1.06
CA ILE A 103 10.63 -1.38 1.03
C ILE A 103 9.57 -1.00 0.02
N THR A 104 8.60 -0.18 0.42
CA THR A 104 7.64 0.47 -0.50
C THR A 104 7.77 1.98 -0.37
N ILE A 105 7.80 2.68 -1.51
CA ILE A 105 7.79 4.14 -1.57
C ILE A 105 6.56 4.55 -2.37
N ASN A 106 5.63 5.23 -1.70
CA ASN A 106 4.49 5.86 -2.34
C ASN A 106 4.70 7.37 -2.41
N SER A 107 3.99 8.02 -3.33
CA SER A 107 3.94 9.48 -3.37
C SER A 107 2.58 10.00 -3.77
N ALA A 108 2.30 11.22 -3.36
CA ALA A 108 1.17 12.00 -3.85
C ALA A 108 1.67 13.41 -4.23
N TYR A 109 1.08 13.97 -5.28
CA TYR A 109 1.46 15.29 -5.79
C TYR A 109 0.50 16.36 -5.29
N TYR A 110 1.06 17.42 -4.71
CA TYR A 110 0.34 18.57 -4.20
C TYR A 110 0.52 19.75 -5.15
N CYS A 111 -0.59 20.40 -5.44
CA CYS A 111 -0.71 21.65 -6.18
C CYS A 111 -1.96 22.37 -5.67
N CYS A 112 -2.07 23.69 -5.68
CA CYS A 112 -1.21 24.68 -6.33
C CYS A 112 -1.02 25.88 -5.40
N THR A 113 -0.08 26.76 -5.75
CA THR A 113 0.11 28.07 -5.13
C THR A 113 -1.23 28.78 -4.85
N PRO A 114 -1.40 29.42 -3.68
CA PRO A 114 -0.31 30.09 -2.95
C PRO A 114 0.38 29.28 -1.85
N GLN A 115 -0.04 28.04 -1.55
CA GLN A 115 0.41 27.38 -0.30
C GLN A 115 1.54 26.38 -0.48
N ILE A 116 1.34 25.28 -1.22
CA ILE A 116 2.36 24.24 -1.41
C ILE A 116 2.32 23.65 -2.83
N GLU A 117 3.48 23.37 -3.39
CA GLU A 117 3.63 22.67 -4.66
C GLU A 117 4.78 21.67 -4.57
N GLY A 118 4.51 20.39 -4.80
CA GLY A 118 5.54 19.36 -4.64
C GLY A 118 5.00 17.96 -4.45
N LYS A 119 5.85 17.05 -3.98
CA LYS A 119 5.48 15.65 -3.73
C LYS A 119 5.69 15.30 -2.27
N VAL A 120 4.68 14.69 -1.67
CA VAL A 120 4.83 13.94 -0.42
C VAL A 120 5.29 12.54 -0.80
N TYR A 121 6.22 12.01 -0.01
CA TYR A 121 6.76 10.66 -0.14
C TYR A 121 6.52 9.91 1.16
N GLN A 122 6.03 8.69 1.07
CA GLN A 122 5.87 7.80 2.22
C GLN A 122 6.63 6.49 1.99
N VAL A 123 7.53 6.18 2.92
CA VAL A 123 8.36 4.98 2.94
C VAL A 123 7.82 4.05 4.01
N LYS A 124 7.46 2.83 3.62
CA LYS A 124 7.13 1.76 4.57
C LYS A 124 8.15 0.62 4.47
N LEU A 125 8.46 0.04 5.62
CA LEU A 125 9.40 -1.05 5.78
C LEU A 125 8.71 -2.25 6.43
N TYR A 126 8.89 -3.43 5.83
CA TYR A 126 8.34 -4.67 6.35
C TYR A 126 9.42 -5.74 6.40
N GLN A 127 9.66 -6.29 7.58
CA GLN A 127 10.55 -7.42 7.74
C GLN A 127 9.87 -8.69 7.23
N ILE A 128 10.55 -9.41 6.34
CA ILE A 128 10.08 -10.64 5.74
C ILE A 128 10.67 -11.82 6.51
N SER A 129 9.81 -12.67 7.06
CA SER A 129 10.21 -13.93 7.68
C SER A 129 9.49 -15.09 7.00
N GLU A 130 10.23 -16.15 6.71
CA GLU A 130 9.68 -17.40 6.19
C GLU A 130 9.89 -18.49 7.22
N ASN A 131 8.95 -18.64 8.16
CA ASN A 131 8.91 -19.75 9.12
C ASN A 131 7.69 -20.61 8.79
N LYS A 132 7.83 -21.51 7.80
CA LYS A 132 6.76 -22.34 7.21
C LYS A 132 5.63 -21.58 6.49
N ILE A 133 5.38 -20.33 6.90
CA ILE A 133 4.42 -19.40 6.30
C ILE A 133 5.15 -18.07 6.09
N LEU A 134 4.94 -17.46 4.94
CA LEU A 134 5.41 -16.12 4.63
C LEU A 134 4.72 -15.12 5.57
N ASN A 135 5.50 -14.30 6.27
CA ASN A 135 4.98 -13.29 7.19
C ASN A 135 5.69 -11.94 6.99
N LEU A 136 4.93 -10.86 7.14
CA LEU A 136 5.38 -9.48 7.07
C LEU A 136 5.16 -8.80 8.42
N LYS A 137 6.23 -8.33 9.03
CA LYS A 137 6.16 -7.47 10.22
C LYS A 137 6.46 -6.03 9.82
N ASN A 138 5.51 -5.12 10.04
CA ASN A 138 5.77 -3.69 9.85
C ASN A 138 6.85 -3.23 10.85
N ILE A 139 7.92 -2.65 10.32
CA ILE A 139 9.06 -2.09 11.07
C ILE A 139 9.34 -0.64 10.66
N THR A 140 8.38 0.03 10.04
CA THR A 140 8.52 1.41 9.52
C THR A 140 8.92 2.40 10.62
N ASN A 141 8.56 2.11 11.88
CA ASN A 141 8.90 2.92 13.04
C ASN A 141 10.41 3.17 13.20
N ILE A 142 11.29 2.32 12.66
CA ILE A 142 12.74 2.56 12.72
C ILE A 142 13.17 3.81 11.94
N LEU A 143 12.40 4.23 10.92
CA LEU A 143 12.70 5.44 10.15
C LEU A 143 12.35 6.72 10.92
N GLY A 144 11.45 6.65 11.91
CA GLY A 144 10.93 7.82 12.62
C GLY A 144 10.37 8.85 11.64
N SER A 145 10.80 10.10 11.77
CA SER A 145 10.42 11.20 10.86
C SER A 145 10.92 11.03 9.42
N ASN A 146 11.82 10.07 9.16
CA ASN A 146 12.29 9.76 7.79
C ASN A 146 11.35 8.79 7.05
N ALA A 147 10.25 8.37 7.67
CA ALA A 147 9.25 7.55 7.01
C ALA A 147 8.40 8.37 6.03
N GLU A 148 8.31 9.68 6.22
CA GLU A 148 7.48 10.56 5.40
C GLU A 148 8.13 11.92 5.22
N GLY A 149 7.96 12.56 4.07
CA GLY A 149 8.39 13.93 3.89
C GLY A 149 8.04 14.53 2.54
N PHE A 150 8.18 15.84 2.46
CA PHE A 150 7.79 16.66 1.30
C PHE A 150 9.02 17.18 0.54
N GLU A 151 9.00 17.09 -0.78
CA GLU A 151 9.95 17.76 -1.67
C GLU A 151 9.20 18.73 -2.58
N GLY A 152 9.53 20.01 -2.52
CA GLY A 152 8.79 21.03 -3.26
C GLY A 152 8.97 22.44 -2.71
N ILE A 153 7.98 23.28 -2.93
CA ILE A 153 7.89 24.65 -2.46
C ILE A 153 6.79 24.70 -1.40
N ALA A 154 7.15 25.04 -0.17
CA ALA A 154 6.25 25.31 0.97
C ALA A 154 6.92 26.38 1.83
N GLU A 155 6.44 27.63 1.74
CA GLU A 155 7.07 28.82 2.38
C GLU A 155 8.58 28.98 2.08
N GLY A 156 9.08 28.30 1.03
CA GLY A 156 10.49 28.09 0.76
C GLY A 156 10.73 26.73 0.08
N LYS A 157 11.96 26.48 -0.39
CA LYS A 157 12.30 25.19 -1.02
C LYS A 157 12.56 24.14 0.05
N VAL A 158 11.75 23.08 0.05
CA VAL A 158 11.88 21.92 0.93
C VAL A 158 12.47 20.76 0.15
N TYR A 159 13.45 20.07 0.77
CA TYR A 159 14.10 18.90 0.20
C TYR A 159 13.86 17.68 1.06
N TYR A 160 13.42 16.58 0.43
CA TYR A 160 13.29 15.29 1.06
C TYR A 160 14.23 14.26 0.44
N LYS A 161 14.95 13.55 1.30
CA LYS A 161 16.06 12.69 0.91
C LYS A 161 15.65 11.26 0.55
N TYR A 162 14.56 10.74 1.09
CA TYR A 162 14.27 9.30 1.06
C TYR A 162 13.24 8.96 -0.02
N LYS A 163 13.59 9.25 -1.27
CA LYS A 163 12.68 9.15 -2.43
C LYS A 163 13.00 7.98 -3.36
N THR A 164 14.14 7.33 -3.18
CA THR A 164 14.57 6.17 -3.97
C THR A 164 14.95 4.97 -3.10
N ILE A 165 14.82 3.76 -3.66
CA ILE A 165 15.26 2.52 -2.98
C ILE A 165 16.75 2.57 -2.60
N SER A 166 17.60 3.22 -3.41
CA SER A 166 19.03 3.36 -3.10
C SER A 166 19.26 4.18 -1.83
N GLU A 167 18.55 5.29 -1.65
CA GLU A 167 18.66 6.14 -0.46
C GLU A 167 18.18 5.40 0.80
N ILE A 168 17.07 4.65 0.71
CA ILE A 168 16.60 3.82 1.82
C ILE A 168 17.61 2.73 2.18
N LYS A 169 18.18 2.04 1.18
CA LYS A 169 19.20 1.01 1.42
C LYS A 169 20.43 1.58 2.12
N LYS A 170 20.93 2.73 1.65
CA LYS A 170 22.05 3.43 2.32
C LYS A 170 21.73 3.82 3.75
N TRP A 171 20.47 4.17 4.04
CA TRP A 171 20.04 4.44 5.41
C TRP A 171 20.03 3.17 6.27
N LEU A 172 19.49 2.07 5.73
CA LEU A 172 19.46 0.77 6.41
C LEU A 172 20.87 0.22 6.67
N ASP A 173 21.79 0.37 5.72
CA ASP A 173 23.20 -0.04 5.89
C ASP A 173 23.87 0.65 7.09
N LYS A 174 23.50 1.91 7.35
CA LYS A 174 24.09 2.73 8.42
C LYS A 174 23.41 2.55 9.78
N ASN A 175 22.10 2.38 9.78
CA ASN A 175 21.28 2.47 11.00
C ASN A 175 20.67 1.13 11.44
N TYR A 176 20.71 0.09 10.59
CA TYR A 176 20.10 -1.21 10.85
C TYR A 176 21.08 -2.36 10.64
#